data_AF-A0A7C6AMB2-F1
#
_entry.id   AF-A0A7C6AMB2-F1
#
_cell.length_a   1.000
_cell.length_b   1.000
_cell.length_c   1.000
_cell.angle_alpha   90.00
_cell.angle_beta   90.00
_cell.angle_gamma   90.00
#
_symmetry.space_group_name_H-M   'P 1'
#
loop_
_entity.id
_entity.type
_entity.pdbx_description
1 polymer ?
#
loop_
_entity_poly.entity_id
_entity_poly.type
_entity_poly.pdbx_seq_one_letter_code
_entity_poly.pdbx_strand_id
1 'polypeptide(L)' 'MRIISGKYKGRKILPPSNMKARPTTDFAKEGLFDILSHRIDIEGLAVLDLFSGTGFISYEFASREASSVTAVEINPIHAA' A
#
# COMPACT_ATOMS: atom_id res chain seq x y z
N MET A 1 -4.01 -10.42 2.68
CA MET A 1 -4.01 -8.95 2.56
C MET A 1 -4.88 -8.55 1.38
N ARG A 2 -5.68 -7.49 1.47
CA ARG A 2 -6.53 -7.01 0.36
C ARG A 2 -6.50 -5.49 0.26
N ILE A 3 -6.77 -4.97 -0.93
CA ILE A 3 -7.02 -3.54 -1.14
C ILE A 3 -8.38 -3.19 -0.54
N ILE A 4 -8.46 -2.10 0.22
CA ILE A 4 -9.62 -1.71 1.05
C ILE A 4 -10.54 -0.75 0.30
N SER A 5 -9.97 0.20 -0.45
CA SER A 5 -10.73 1.29 -1.09
C SER A 5 -10.16 1.65 -2.46
N GLY A 6 -10.88 2.52 -3.17
CA GLY A 6 -10.49 2.99 -4.51
C GLY A 6 -10.80 1.98 -5.62
N LYS A 7 -10.19 2.21 -6.79
CA LYS A 7 -10.42 1.51 -8.05
C LYS A 7 -10.21 0.00 -7.99
N TYR A 8 -9.28 -0.47 -7.15
CA TYR A 8 -8.94 -1.88 -7.02
C TYR A 8 -9.46 -2.51 -5.72
N LYS A 9 -10.46 -1.90 -5.08
CA LYS A 9 -11.09 -2.39 -3.85
C LYS A 9 -11.44 -3.87 -3.92
N GLY A 10 -11.10 -4.61 -2.86
CA GLY A 10 -11.35 -6.05 -2.72
C GLY A 10 -10.32 -6.96 -3.37
N ARG A 11 -9.40 -6.43 -4.19
CA ARG A 11 -8.34 -7.24 -4.81
C ARG A 11 -7.43 -7.82 -3.74
N LYS A 12 -7.22 -9.14 -3.80
CA LYS A 12 -6.30 -9.85 -2.90
C LYS A 12 -4.86 -9.67 -3.37
N ILE A 13 -3.97 -9.43 -2.42
CA ILE A 13 -2.53 -9.40 -2.63
C ILE A 13 -1.96 -10.62 -1.91
N LEU A 14 -1.23 -11.43 -2.66
CA LEU A 14 -0.62 -12.67 -2.19
C LEU A 14 0.85 -12.38 -1.87
N PRO A 15 1.22 -12.28 -0.58
CA PRO A 15 2.61 -12.15 -0.21
C PRO A 15 3.38 -13.45 -0.49
N PRO A 16 4.71 -13.38 -0.71
CA PRO A 16 5.55 -14.55 -0.82
C PRO A 16 5.46 -15.46 0.41
N SER A 17 5.44 -16.78 0.19
CA SER A 17 5.20 -17.78 1.23
C SER A 17 6.28 -17.84 2.31
N ASN A 18 7.49 -17.36 2.01
CA ASN A 18 8.66 -17.33 2.89
C ASN A 18 8.91 -15.96 3.54
N MET A 19 7.96 -15.03 3.46
CA MET A 19 8.06 -13.71 4.09
C MET A 19 8.08 -13.82 5.62
N LYS A 20 9.08 -13.21 6.27
CA LYS A 20 9.25 -13.22 7.75
C LYS A 20 8.96 -11.88 8.42
N ALA A 21 8.25 -10.97 7.75
CA ALA A 21 7.92 -9.67 8.30
C ALA A 21 6.53 -9.67 8.97
N ARG A 22 6.37 -8.81 9.98
CA ARG A 22 5.07 -8.57 10.62
C ARG A 22 4.18 -7.78 9.66
N PRO A 23 3.03 -8.30 9.23
CA PRO A 23 2.16 -7.59 8.29
C PRO A 23 1.48 -6.40 8.96
N THR A 24 1.31 -5.31 8.22
CA THR A 24 0.41 -4.22 8.60
C THR A 24 -1.03 -4.73 8.56
N THR A 25 -1.76 -4.57 9.66
CA THR A 25 -3.16 -5.03 9.75
C THR A 25 -4.08 -4.16 8.89
N ASP A 26 -5.21 -4.72 8.46
CA ASP A 26 -6.23 -3.96 7.73
C ASP A 26 -6.70 -2.74 8.55
N PHE A 27 -6.84 -2.89 9.88
CA PHE A 27 -7.19 -1.79 10.80
C PHE A 27 -6.17 -0.65 10.80
N ALA A 28 -4.87 -0.96 10.90
CA ALA A 28 -3.83 0.07 10.90
C ALA A 28 -3.78 0.82 9.56
N LYS A 29 -4.03 0.10 8.46
CA LYS A 29 -4.08 0.67 7.12
C LYS A 29 -5.31 1.55 6.89
N GLU A 30 -6.47 1.10 7.33
CA GLU A 30 -7.70 1.91 7.31
C GLU A 30 -7.51 3.21 8.08
N GLY A 31 -6.99 3.14 9.31
CA GLY A 31 -6.70 4.33 10.11
C GLY A 31 -5.71 5.29 9.45
N LEU A 32 -4.65 4.77 8.82
CA LEU A 32 -3.70 5.59 8.07
C LEU A 32 -4.40 6.36 6.94
N PHE A 33 -5.15 5.67 6.08
CA PHE A 33 -5.79 6.30 4.94
C PHE A 33 -6.97 7.18 5.31
N ASP A 34 -7.64 6.91 6.44
CA ASP A 34 -8.65 7.80 7.00
C ASP A 34 -8.01 9.15 7.38
N ILE A 35 -6.89 9.13 8.11
CA ILE A 35 -6.15 10.34 8.47
C ILE A 35 -5.66 11.08 7.22
N LEU A 36 -5.09 10.38 6.24
CA LEU A 36 -4.56 11.00 5.02
C LEU A 36 -5.67 11.63 4.18
N SER A 37 -6.79 10.94 3.97
CA SER A 37 -7.89 11.45 3.12
C SER A 37 -8.55 12.71 3.69
N HIS A 38 -8.43 12.95 5.01
CA HIS A 38 -8.90 14.20 5.64
C HIS A 38 -7.89 15.35 5.56
N ARG A 39 -6.64 15.09 5.17
CA ARG A 39 -5.56 16.09 5.17
C ARG A 39 -5.06 16.44 3.78
N ILE A 40 -5.08 15.49 2.87
CA ILE A 40 -4.57 15.62 1.51
C ILE A 40 -5.51 14.92 0.54
N ASP A 41 -5.68 15.50 -0.65
CA ASP A 41 -6.28 14.80 -1.76
C ASP A 41 -5.23 13.87 -2.37
N ILE A 42 -5.55 12.57 -2.45
CA ILE A 42 -4.61 11.54 -2.92
C ILE A 42 -4.60 11.47 -4.45
N GLU A 43 -5.70 11.87 -5.10
CA GLU A 43 -5.82 11.82 -6.55
C GLU A 43 -4.73 12.69 -7.20
N GLY A 44 -3.98 12.12 -8.14
CA GLY A 44 -2.92 12.83 -8.85
C GLY A 44 -1.61 13.00 -8.08
N LEU A 45 -1.49 12.57 -6.82
CA LEU A 45 -0.24 12.70 -6.05
C LEU A 45 0.88 11.77 -6.55
N ALA A 46 2.12 12.27 -6.48
CA ALA A 46 3.31 11.43 -6.56
C ALA A 46 3.71 10.96 -5.16
N VAL A 47 3.87 9.65 -4.99
CA VAL A 47 4.09 9.00 -3.70
C VAL A 47 5.42 8.24 -3.70
N LEU A 48 6.14 8.31 -2.56
CA LEU A 48 7.34 7.51 -2.29
C LEU A 48 7.10 6.66 -1.04
N ASP A 49 7.26 5.35 -1.18
CA ASP A 49 7.17 4.36 -0.10
C ASP A 49 8.54 3.70 0.09
N LEU A 50 9.26 4.08 1.15
CA LEU A 50 10.69 3.75 1.33
C LEU A 50 10.96 2.34 1.89
N PHE A 51 9.94 1.70 2.46
CA PHE A 51 10.03 0.36 3.05
C PHE A 51 8.78 -0.41 2.68
N SER A 52 8.57 -0.53 1.38
CA SER A 52 7.27 -0.94 0.84
C SER A 52 6.91 -2.37 1.20
N GLY A 53 7.90 -3.22 1.54
CA GLY A 53 7.69 -4.64 1.72
C GLY A 53 7.00 -5.21 0.48
N THR A 54 5.87 -5.90 0.72
CA THR A 54 5.01 -6.44 -0.33
C THR A 54 4.14 -5.40 -1.05
N GLY A 55 4.43 -4.12 -0.89
CA GLY A 55 3.78 -3.02 -1.59
C GLY A 55 2.38 -2.68 -1.05
N PHE A 56 2.00 -3.14 0.14
CA PHE A 56 0.59 -3.06 0.57
C PHE A 56 0.05 -1.63 0.68
N ILE A 57 0.86 -0.71 1.18
CA ILE A 57 0.52 0.72 1.27
C ILE A 57 0.62 1.37 -0.11
N SER A 58 1.69 1.06 -0.85
CA SER A 58 1.86 1.47 -2.25
C SER A 58 0.65 1.15 -3.13
N TYR A 59 0.09 -0.06 -3.04
CA TYR A 59 -1.08 -0.46 -3.81
C TYR A 59 -2.37 0.25 -3.39
N GLU A 60 -2.51 0.67 -2.13
CA GLU A 60 -3.64 1.52 -1.72
C GLU A 60 -3.55 2.92 -2.33
N PHE A 61 -2.37 3.53 -2.35
CA PHE A 61 -2.16 4.81 -3.02
C PHE A 61 -2.50 4.72 -4.51
N ALA A 62 -2.02 3.67 -5.18
CA ALA A 62 -2.35 3.41 -6.59
C ALA A 62 -3.86 3.17 -6.79
N SER A 63 -4.52 2.47 -5.87
CA SER A 63 -5.97 2.25 -5.92
C SER A 63 -6.78 3.54 -5.73
N ARG A 64 -6.23 4.50 -4.98
CA ARG A 64 -6.81 5.83 -4.72
C ARG A 64 -6.34 6.89 -5.73
N GLU A 65 -5.89 6.45 -6.91
CA GLU A 65 -5.62 7.29 -8.06
C GLU A 65 -4.47 8.29 -7.88
N ALA A 66 -3.48 7.94 -7.04
CA ALA A 66 -2.17 8.59 -7.07
C ALA A 66 -1.58 8.52 -8.49
N SER A 67 -0.98 9.62 -8.97
CA SER A 67 -0.42 9.69 -10.32
C SER A 67 0.79 8.78 -10.51
N SER A 68 1.60 8.62 -9.46
CA SER A 68 2.75 7.73 -9.46
C SER A 68 3.07 7.25 -8.04
N VAL A 69 3.55 6.01 -7.94
CA VAL A 69 3.98 5.42 -6.68
C VAL A 69 5.35 4.79 -6.91
N THR A 70 6.39 5.36 -6.28
CA THR A 70 7.72 4.78 -6.23
C THR A 70 7.84 3.96 -4.95
N ALA A 71 8.00 2.66 -5.09
CA ALA A 71 8.15 1.72 -3.98
C ALA A 71 9.61 1.26 -3.90
N VAL A 72 10.20 1.32 -2.71
CA VAL A 72 11.58 0.90 -2.44
C VAL A 72 11.55 -0.21 -1.40
N GLU A 73 12.16 -1.33 -1.72
CA GLU A 73 12.35 -2.46 -0.81
C GLU A 73 13.75 -3.05 -1.03
N ILE A 74 14.46 -3.27 0.07
CA ILE A 74 15.82 -3.81 0.05
C ILE A 74 15.83 -5.33 -0.04
N ASN A 75 14.83 -5.99 0.55
CA ASN A 75 14.74 -7.43 0.57
C ASN A 75 13.99 -7.94 -0.68
N PRO A 76 14.68 -8.61 -1.62
CA PRO A 76 14.06 -9.09 -2.85
C PRO A 76 12.98 -10.15 -2.61
N ILE A 77 12.98 -10.82 -1.46
CA ILE A 77 11.91 -11.76 -1.08
C ILE A 77 10.63 -11.02 -0.71
N HIS A 78 10.73 -9.77 -0.25
CA HIS A 78 9.58 -8.95 0.12
C HIS A 78 9.06 -8.11 -1.05
N ALA A 79 9.94 -7.76 -2.00
CA ALA A 79 9.56 -7.05 -3.22
C ALA A 79 8.58 -7.89 -4.05
N ALA A 80 7.38 -7.34 -4.28
CA ALA A 80 6.29 -7.97 -5.03
C ALA A 80 6.26 -7.51 -6.49
#